data_AF-A0A967E1B4-F1
#
_entry.id   AF-A0A967E1B4-F1
#
_cell.length_a   1.000
_cell.length_b   1.000
_cell.length_c   1.000
_cell.angle_alpha   90.00
_cell.angle_beta   90.00
_cell.angle_gamma   90.00
#
_symmetry.space_group_name_H-M   'P 1'
#
loop_
_entity.id
_entity.type
_entity.pdbx_description
1 polymer ?
#
loop_
_entity_poly.entity_id
_entity_poly.type
_entity_poly.pdbx_seq_one_letter_code
_entity_poly.pdbx_strand_id
1 'polypeptide(L)'
;MKMNVSRIVVVAFMGLLILWSSVYAEQYELSQTDVTEPQNISSVDVSLFGVKLGDPENKAVDSLVNEQISGIRAEQEATFIFLLDQRKPTGPMAGVRIQDGKVDLLFINNRFAFKTRGVFRHVLNSESPEEIRKLLGKEEYGDENVMGAILAYDKQGFQVNYLGKDVNIEFAQPR
;
A
#
# COMPACT_ATOMS: atom_id res chain seq x y z
N MET A 1 -51.36 -31.44 22.68
CA MET A 1 -49.97 -31.11 23.09
C MET A 1 -49.55 -29.87 22.31
N LYS A 2 -49.62 -28.68 22.92
CA LYS A 2 -49.32 -27.39 22.26
C LYS A 2 -47.80 -27.20 22.27
N MET A 3 -47.18 -27.27 21.09
CA MET A 3 -45.77 -27.01 20.93
C MET A 3 -45.57 -25.49 20.83
N ASN A 4 -44.80 -24.93 21.77
CA ASN A 4 -44.54 -23.50 21.91
C ASN A 4 -43.77 -22.95 20.71
N VAL A 5 -44.50 -22.39 19.73
CA VAL A 5 -43.98 -21.73 18.53
C VAL A 5 -43.07 -20.53 18.84
N SER A 6 -43.12 -20.01 20.08
CA SER A 6 -42.45 -18.76 20.46
C SER A 6 -40.95 -18.87 20.76
N ARG A 7 -40.37 -20.08 20.90
CA ARG A 7 -38.92 -20.24 21.18
C ARG A 7 -38.05 -20.58 19.97
N ILE A 8 -38.64 -20.95 18.84
CA ILE A 8 -37.88 -21.34 17.64
C ILE A 8 -37.53 -20.11 16.77
N VAL A 9 -38.26 -18.99 16.92
CA VAL A 9 -38.02 -17.78 16.12
C VAL A 9 -36.79 -16.99 16.60
N VAL A 10 -36.40 -17.08 17.88
CA VAL A 10 -35.30 -16.28 18.43
C VAL A 10 -33.92 -16.85 18.11
N VAL A 11 -33.79 -18.17 17.90
CA VAL A 11 -32.49 -18.79 17.58
C VAL A 11 -32.15 -18.67 16.09
N ALA A 12 -33.13 -18.45 15.22
CA ALA A 12 -32.90 -18.29 13.78
C ALA A 12 -32.35 -16.90 13.38
N PHE A 13 -32.53 -15.87 14.21
CA PHE A 13 -32.06 -14.51 13.90
C PHE A 13 -30.65 -14.18 14.43
N MET A 14 -30.07 -15.05 15.26
CA MET A 14 -28.75 -14.84 15.86
C MET A 14 -27.62 -15.54 15.08
N GLY A 15 -27.96 -16.28 14.02
CA GLY A 15 -27.00 -16.96 13.14
C GLY A 15 -26.60 -16.16 11.88
N LEU A 16 -27.17 -14.97 11.68
CA LEU A 16 -27.08 -14.24 10.40
C LEU A 16 -26.42 -12.85 10.52
N LEU A 17 -25.48 -12.66 11.45
CA LEU A 17 -24.73 -11.39 11.59
C LEU A 17 -23.22 -11.58 11.66
N ILE A 18 -22.72 -12.70 11.15
CA ILE A 18 -21.29 -12.86 10.84
C ILE A 18 -21.16 -12.92 9.31
N LEU A 19 -21.73 -11.94 8.62
CA LEU A 19 -21.15 -11.53 7.35
C LEU A 19 -19.90 -10.73 7.75
N TRP A 20 -18.82 -11.45 8.03
CA TRP A 20 -17.49 -10.88 7.92
C TRP A 20 -17.44 -10.27 6.53
N SER A 21 -17.46 -8.95 6.46
CA SER A 21 -16.95 -8.20 5.33
C SER A 21 -15.54 -8.73 5.13
N SER A 22 -15.43 -9.71 4.23
CA SER A 22 -14.15 -10.12 3.70
C SER A 22 -13.75 -8.91 2.89
N VAL A 23 -13.05 -7.99 3.55
CA VAL A 23 -12.20 -7.03 2.87
C VAL A 23 -11.19 -7.92 2.18
N TYR A 24 -11.54 -8.35 0.96
CA TYR A 24 -10.67 -9.16 0.14
C TYR A 24 -9.41 -8.32 0.00
N ALA A 25 -8.33 -8.76 0.64
CA ALA A 25 -7.03 -8.17 0.45
C ALA A 25 -6.79 -8.17 -1.07
N GLU A 26 -6.64 -6.98 -1.62
CA GLU A 26 -6.39 -6.80 -3.03
C GLU A 26 -5.13 -7.59 -3.42
N GLN A 27 -5.09 -8.04 -4.68
CA GLN A 27 -4.07 -9.00 -5.16
C GLN A 27 -2.63 -8.56 -4.85
N TYR A 28 -2.36 -7.24 -4.78
CA TYR A 28 -1.10 -6.69 -4.28
C TYR A 28 -1.32 -5.58 -3.24
N GLU A 29 -2.05 -5.89 -2.17
CA GLU A 29 -2.02 -5.07 -0.95
C GLU A 29 -0.63 -5.12 -0.32
N LEU A 30 0.08 -3.99 -0.33
CA LEU A 30 1.45 -3.86 0.16
C LEU A 30 1.60 -4.39 1.59
N SER A 31 0.54 -4.30 2.40
CA SER A 31 0.54 -4.73 3.79
C SER A 31 0.15 -6.19 4.05
N GLN A 32 -0.36 -6.91 3.03
CA GLN A 32 -1.01 -8.22 3.22
C GLN A 32 -0.50 -9.31 2.29
N THR A 33 -0.06 -9.01 1.07
CA THR A 33 0.27 -10.05 0.07
C THR A 33 1.77 -10.13 -0.20
N ASP A 34 2.30 -11.36 -0.25
CA ASP A 34 3.67 -11.61 -0.67
C ASP A 34 3.76 -11.62 -2.19
N VAL A 35 4.43 -10.60 -2.73
CA VAL A 35 4.76 -10.53 -4.14
C VAL A 35 6.10 -11.25 -4.38
N THR A 36 6.07 -12.36 -5.11
CA THR A 36 7.25 -13.22 -5.35
C THR A 36 7.86 -13.04 -6.73
N GLU A 37 7.10 -12.53 -7.70
CA GLU A 37 7.54 -12.39 -9.10
C GLU A 37 7.53 -10.91 -9.53
N PRO A 38 8.66 -10.19 -9.39
CA PRO A 38 8.75 -8.74 -9.63
C PRO A 38 8.37 -8.33 -11.06
N GLN A 39 8.60 -9.23 -12.03
CA GLN A 39 8.29 -9.02 -13.44
C GLN A 39 6.78 -8.92 -13.73
N ASN A 40 5.94 -9.51 -12.87
CA ASN A 40 4.49 -9.54 -13.03
C ASN A 40 3.79 -8.44 -12.23
N ILE A 41 4.57 -7.56 -11.59
CA ILE A 41 4.01 -6.45 -10.84
C ILE A 41 3.51 -5.40 -11.84
N SER A 42 2.25 -4.99 -11.65
CA SER A 42 1.72 -3.78 -12.24
C SER A 42 1.24 -2.86 -11.13
N SER A 43 1.68 -1.61 -11.16
CA SER A 43 1.33 -0.59 -10.16
C SER A 43 -0.18 -0.36 -10.04
N VAL A 44 -0.94 -0.65 -11.10
CA VAL A 44 -2.41 -0.52 -11.10
C VAL A 44 -3.08 -1.54 -10.17
N ASP A 45 -2.41 -2.65 -9.89
CA ASP A 45 -2.90 -3.71 -9.01
C ASP A 45 -2.35 -3.56 -7.57
N VAL A 46 -1.37 -2.66 -7.37
CA VAL A 46 -0.80 -2.32 -6.07
C VAL A 46 -1.79 -1.48 -5.27
N SER A 47 -1.98 -1.85 -4.01
CA SER A 47 -2.81 -1.10 -3.07
C SER A 47 -2.12 -0.82 -1.74
N LEU A 48 -2.51 0.30 -1.14
CA LEU A 48 -2.10 0.75 0.18
C LEU A 48 -3.37 0.87 1.04
N PHE A 49 -3.59 -0.10 1.93
CA PHE A 49 -4.81 -0.21 2.73
C PHE A 49 -6.10 -0.14 1.89
N GLY A 50 -6.14 -0.87 0.77
CA GLY A 50 -7.28 -0.94 -0.15
C GLY A 50 -7.40 0.22 -1.14
N VAL A 51 -6.49 1.21 -1.09
CA VAL A 51 -6.44 2.34 -2.03
C VAL A 51 -5.45 2.04 -3.16
N LYS A 52 -5.88 2.22 -4.41
CA LYS A 52 -5.13 1.99 -5.65
C LYS A 52 -5.00 3.26 -6.49
N LEU A 53 -4.13 3.21 -7.50
CA LEU A 53 -4.11 4.20 -8.56
C LEU A 53 -5.47 4.27 -9.27
N GLY A 54 -5.96 5.49 -9.50
CA GLY A 54 -7.23 5.77 -10.14
C GLY A 54 -8.44 5.78 -9.20
N ASP A 55 -8.29 5.35 -7.95
CA ASP A 55 -9.36 5.45 -6.96
C ASP A 55 -9.76 6.91 -6.72
N PRO A 56 -11.05 7.19 -6.48
CA PRO A 56 -11.51 8.55 -6.23
C PRO A 56 -11.06 9.03 -4.85
N GLU A 57 -10.92 10.35 -4.70
CA GLU A 57 -10.51 11.00 -3.45
C GLU A 57 -11.33 10.55 -2.24
N ASN A 58 -12.66 10.42 -2.36
CA ASN A 58 -13.51 10.02 -1.25
C ASN A 58 -13.17 8.62 -0.73
N LYS A 59 -12.85 7.65 -1.62
CA LYS A 59 -12.39 6.32 -1.20
C LYS A 59 -11.06 6.41 -0.46
N ALA A 60 -10.13 7.23 -0.94
CA ALA A 60 -8.83 7.40 -0.28
C ALA A 60 -8.98 8.02 1.12
N VAL A 61 -9.84 9.04 1.26
CA VAL A 61 -10.16 9.65 2.56
C VAL A 61 -10.84 8.66 3.50
N ASP A 62 -11.82 7.91 3.02
CA ASP A 62 -12.52 6.93 3.83
C ASP A 62 -11.56 5.84 4.35
N SER A 63 -10.78 5.22 3.45
CA SER A 63 -9.91 4.10 3.81
C SER A 63 -8.64 4.51 4.58
N LEU A 64 -8.09 5.70 4.34
CA LEU A 64 -6.83 6.10 4.97
C LEU A 64 -7.02 7.00 6.19
N VAL A 65 -8.04 7.85 6.19
CA VAL A 65 -8.25 8.88 7.24
C VAL A 65 -9.35 8.46 8.20
N ASN A 66 -10.48 7.99 7.70
CA ASN A 66 -11.64 7.67 8.53
C ASN A 66 -11.54 6.28 9.18
N GLU A 67 -10.95 5.31 8.48
CA GLU A 67 -10.68 3.99 9.04
C GLU A 67 -9.49 4.01 10.02
N GLN A 68 -9.64 3.31 11.15
CA GLN A 68 -8.58 3.21 12.14
C GLN A 68 -7.53 2.17 11.71
N ILE A 69 -6.43 2.65 11.16
CA ILE A 69 -5.28 1.79 10.82
C ILE A 69 -4.34 1.67 12.02
N SER A 70 -4.17 0.46 12.54
CA SER A 70 -3.39 0.21 13.75
C SER A 70 -1.93 0.70 13.64
N GLY A 71 -1.55 1.61 14.53
CA GLY A 71 -0.20 2.19 14.62
C GLY A 71 0.12 3.26 13.57
N ILE A 72 -0.88 3.72 12.82
CA ILE A 72 -0.72 4.73 11.77
C ILE A 72 -1.58 5.95 12.09
N ARG A 73 -1.00 7.14 11.91
CA ARG A 73 -1.74 8.40 11.89
C ARG A 73 -1.77 8.91 10.45
N ALA A 74 -2.97 9.19 9.94
CA ALA A 74 -3.13 9.85 8.65
C ALA A 74 -3.17 11.37 8.81
N GLU A 75 -2.54 12.09 7.89
CA GLU A 75 -2.54 13.55 7.81
C GLU A 75 -2.80 13.97 6.37
N GLN A 76 -3.78 14.83 6.14
CA GLN A 76 -4.06 15.37 4.82
C GLN A 76 -3.39 16.74 4.67
N GLU A 77 -2.54 16.89 3.66
CA GLU A 77 -1.80 18.13 3.38
C GLU A 77 -1.79 18.40 1.87
N ALA A 78 -2.40 19.53 1.47
CA ALA A 78 -2.59 19.89 0.07
C ALA A 78 -3.22 18.73 -0.73
N THR A 79 -2.51 18.18 -1.71
CA THR A 79 -2.94 17.06 -2.55
C THR A 79 -2.57 15.70 -1.99
N PHE A 80 -1.97 15.61 -0.81
CA PHE A 80 -1.49 14.35 -0.25
C PHE A 80 -2.30 13.89 0.95
N ILE A 81 -2.42 12.57 1.10
CA ILE A 81 -2.75 11.92 2.36
C ILE A 81 -1.51 11.15 2.80
N PHE A 82 -0.88 11.63 3.85
CA PHE A 82 0.32 11.07 4.46
C PHE A 82 -0.02 10.09 5.56
N LEU A 83 0.72 8.99 5.60
CA LEU A 83 0.67 8.00 6.66
C LEU A 83 1.95 8.09 7.48
N LEU A 84 1.81 8.36 8.78
CA LEU A 84 2.91 8.50 9.73
C LEU A 84 2.86 7.37 10.75
N ASP A 85 4.03 6.95 11.25
CA ASP A 85 4.10 6.08 12.41
C ASP A 85 3.58 6.83 13.64
N GLN A 86 2.50 6.34 14.24
CA GLN A 86 1.86 6.96 15.39
C GLN A 86 2.79 7.02 16.61
N ARG A 87 3.72 6.08 16.75
CA ARG A 87 4.68 6.02 17.87
C ARG A 87 5.85 6.98 17.68
N LYS A 88 6.22 7.24 16.42
CA LYS A 88 7.37 8.08 16.06
C LYS A 88 7.09 8.86 14.77
N PRO A 89 6.33 9.98 14.84
CA PRO A 89 5.91 10.73 13.66
C PRO A 89 7.03 11.67 13.16
N THR A 90 8.17 11.12 12.72
CA THR A 90 9.31 11.90 12.18
C THR A 90 9.17 12.23 10.69
N GLY A 91 8.00 12.00 10.10
CA GLY A 91 7.63 12.29 8.71
C GLY A 91 6.75 11.20 8.09
N PRO A 92 6.22 11.39 6.87
CA PRO A 92 5.43 10.38 6.16
C PRO A 92 6.26 9.13 5.86
N MET A 93 5.75 7.94 6.17
CA MET A 93 6.36 6.66 5.79
C MET A 93 5.70 6.04 4.55
N ALA A 94 4.45 6.43 4.29
CA ALA A 94 3.69 6.04 3.12
C ALA A 94 2.64 7.12 2.82
N GLY A 95 1.94 7.01 1.70
CA GLY A 95 0.81 7.88 1.40
C GLY A 95 0.35 7.80 -0.05
N VAL A 96 -0.61 8.65 -0.36
CA VAL A 96 -1.14 8.84 -1.71
C VAL A 96 -1.11 10.31 -2.09
N ARG A 97 -0.99 10.59 -3.40
CA ARG A 97 -1.30 11.89 -3.99
C ARG A 97 -2.63 11.80 -4.72
N ILE A 98 -3.42 12.85 -4.59
CA ILE A 98 -4.69 13.07 -5.27
C ILE A 98 -4.49 14.19 -6.29
N GLN A 99 -4.73 13.88 -7.56
CA GLN A 99 -4.73 14.84 -8.65
C GLN A 99 -5.99 14.62 -9.49
N ASP A 100 -6.65 15.72 -9.87
CA ASP A 100 -7.90 15.69 -10.65
C ASP A 100 -8.99 14.78 -10.03
N GLY A 101 -9.07 14.78 -8.69
CA GLY A 101 -10.05 14.03 -7.90
C GLY A 101 -9.76 12.52 -7.80
N LYS A 102 -8.59 12.06 -8.25
CA LYS A 102 -8.19 10.64 -8.22
C LYS A 102 -6.80 10.45 -7.66
N VAL A 103 -6.55 9.27 -7.11
CA VAL A 103 -5.21 8.86 -6.69
C VAL A 103 -4.34 8.64 -7.92
N ASP A 104 -3.24 9.38 -8.03
CA ASP A 104 -2.33 9.29 -9.18
C ASP A 104 -0.90 8.88 -8.80
N LEU A 105 -0.62 8.83 -7.49
CA LEU A 105 0.63 8.36 -6.91
C LEU A 105 0.35 7.60 -5.61
N LEU A 106 1.00 6.45 -5.43
CA LEU A 106 1.21 5.84 -4.11
C LEU A 106 2.71 5.92 -3.82
N PHE A 107 3.08 6.17 -2.57
CA PHE A 107 4.49 6.10 -2.18
C PHE A 107 4.66 5.40 -0.84
N ILE A 108 5.80 4.72 -0.69
CA ILE A 108 6.25 4.07 0.56
C ILE A 108 7.75 4.27 0.71
N ASN A 109 8.26 4.25 1.93
CA ASN A 109 9.69 4.26 2.20
C ASN A 109 10.12 3.24 3.23
N ASN A 110 11.43 3.14 3.46
CA ASN A 110 12.06 2.21 4.41
C ASN A 110 11.42 2.20 5.80
N ARG A 111 10.85 3.32 6.27
CA ARG A 111 10.13 3.38 7.56
C ARG A 111 8.82 2.61 7.55
N PHE A 112 8.23 2.35 6.38
CA PHE A 112 7.02 1.53 6.21
C PHE A 112 7.34 0.03 6.03
N ALA A 113 8.61 -0.36 5.88
CA ALA A 113 9.00 -1.74 5.57
C ALA A 113 8.47 -2.78 6.56
N PHE A 114 8.22 -2.41 7.82
CA PHE A 114 7.65 -3.30 8.84
C PHE A 114 6.18 -3.66 8.59
N LYS A 115 5.46 -2.83 7.82
CA LYS A 115 4.09 -3.08 7.35
C LYS A 115 4.09 -3.77 5.99
N THR A 116 5.12 -3.57 5.17
CA THR A 116 5.21 -4.14 3.83
C THR A 116 5.53 -5.64 3.84
N ARG A 117 5.08 -6.36 2.81
CA ARG A 117 5.36 -7.79 2.57
C ARG A 117 6.00 -8.03 1.19
N GLY A 118 6.42 -9.27 0.93
CA GLY A 118 7.03 -9.68 -0.34
C GLY A 118 8.26 -8.89 -0.77
N VAL A 119 8.48 -8.81 -2.09
CA VAL A 119 9.66 -8.19 -2.70
C VAL A 119 9.88 -6.74 -2.25
N PHE A 120 8.81 -5.95 -2.08
CA PHE A 120 8.95 -4.55 -1.69
C PHE A 120 9.47 -4.37 -0.26
N ARG A 121 9.19 -5.31 0.65
CA ARG A 121 9.84 -5.31 1.96
C ARG A 121 11.35 -5.47 1.83
N HIS A 122 11.81 -6.33 0.93
CA HIS A 122 13.25 -6.54 0.70
C HIS A 122 13.89 -5.34 0.00
N VAL A 123 13.22 -4.73 -0.97
CA VAL A 123 13.67 -3.50 -1.63
C VAL A 123 13.81 -2.36 -0.61
N LEU A 124 12.81 -2.16 0.23
CA LEU A 124 12.84 -1.12 1.26
C LEU A 124 13.92 -1.31 2.35
N ASN A 125 14.45 -2.53 2.50
CA ASN A 125 15.56 -2.85 3.40
C ASN A 125 16.89 -3.06 2.67
N SER A 126 16.96 -2.77 1.37
CA SER A 126 18.18 -2.97 0.59
C SER A 126 19.27 -1.98 1.00
N GLU A 127 20.50 -2.48 1.07
CA GLU A 127 21.68 -1.70 1.46
C GLU A 127 22.40 -1.09 0.25
N SER A 128 22.04 -1.47 -0.99
CA SER A 128 22.60 -0.87 -2.20
C SER A 128 21.67 -0.95 -3.42
N PRO A 129 21.90 -0.14 -4.46
CA PRO A 129 21.21 -0.25 -5.75
C PRO A 129 21.36 -1.64 -6.40
N GLU A 130 22.51 -2.31 -6.25
CA GLU A 130 22.74 -3.66 -6.77
C GLU A 130 21.83 -4.70 -6.13
N GLU A 131 21.54 -4.58 -4.83
CA GLU A 131 20.58 -5.47 -4.17
C GLU A 131 19.17 -5.27 -4.72
N ILE A 132 18.77 -4.02 -4.96
CA ILE A 132 17.48 -3.70 -5.57
C ILE A 132 17.39 -4.33 -6.97
N ARG A 133 18.43 -4.21 -7.80
CA ARG A 133 18.49 -4.84 -9.13
C ARG A 133 18.43 -6.37 -9.06
N LYS A 134 19.02 -7.01 -8.04
CA LYS A 134 18.88 -8.47 -7.83
C LYS A 134 17.45 -8.87 -7.49
N LEU A 135 16.74 -8.02 -6.74
CA LEU A 135 15.37 -8.29 -6.29
C LEU A 135 14.33 -8.03 -7.38
N LEU A 136 14.49 -6.95 -8.15
CA LEU A 136 13.49 -6.49 -9.12
C LEU A 136 13.84 -6.82 -10.57
N GLY A 137 15.10 -7.16 -10.83
CA GLY A 137 15.62 -7.28 -12.18
C GLY A 137 16.07 -5.93 -12.74
N LYS A 138 16.34 -5.96 -14.05
CA LYS A 138 16.86 -4.81 -14.80
C LYS A 138 15.79 -3.74 -14.98
N GLU A 139 16.13 -2.53 -14.54
CA GLU A 139 15.39 -1.30 -14.77
C GLU A 139 15.43 -0.86 -16.26
N GLU A 140 14.42 -0.12 -16.73
CA GLU A 140 14.43 0.48 -18.06
C GLU A 140 15.54 1.52 -18.20
N TYR A 141 15.67 2.37 -17.18
CA TYR A 141 16.74 3.34 -17.04
C TYR A 141 17.02 3.59 -15.57
N GLY A 142 18.25 3.99 -15.29
CA GLY A 142 18.64 4.45 -13.97
C GLY A 142 19.64 5.59 -14.04
N ASP A 143 19.58 6.46 -13.04
CA ASP A 143 20.56 7.53 -12.83
C ASP A 143 21.19 7.30 -11.46
N GLU A 144 22.51 7.10 -11.44
CA GLU A 144 23.27 6.83 -10.23
C GLU A 144 24.37 7.88 -10.10
N ASN A 145 24.34 8.62 -9.00
CA ASN A 145 25.26 9.69 -8.71
C ASN A 145 25.58 9.75 -7.21
N VAL A 146 26.32 10.78 -6.80
CA VAL A 146 26.78 10.92 -5.40
C VAL A 146 25.61 11.03 -4.40
N MET A 147 24.43 11.48 -4.84
CA MET A 147 23.25 11.62 -3.99
C MET A 147 22.42 10.33 -3.88
N GLY A 148 22.67 9.34 -4.74
CA GLY A 148 21.93 8.09 -4.73
C GLY A 148 21.67 7.53 -6.14
N ALA A 149 20.70 6.63 -6.22
CA ALA A 149 20.26 6.00 -7.45
C ALA A 149 18.74 6.14 -7.64
N ILE A 150 18.31 6.45 -8.85
CA ILE A 150 16.94 6.31 -9.33
C ILE A 150 16.91 5.09 -10.24
N LEU A 151 16.02 4.13 -9.96
CA LEU A 151 15.83 2.91 -10.75
C LEU A 151 14.38 2.90 -11.25
N ALA A 152 14.17 3.10 -12.54
CA ALA A 152 12.83 3.23 -13.13
C ALA A 152 12.34 1.91 -13.75
N TYR A 153 11.16 1.49 -13.32
CA TYR A 153 10.43 0.30 -13.78
C TYR A 153 9.13 0.74 -14.47
N ASP A 154 9.26 1.54 -15.54
CA ASP A 154 8.16 2.31 -16.14
C ASP A 154 7.02 1.41 -16.66
N LYS A 155 7.36 0.21 -17.18
CA LYS A 155 6.35 -0.76 -17.66
C LYS A 155 5.53 -1.35 -16.53
N GLN A 156 6.14 -1.50 -15.35
CA GLN A 156 5.47 -1.94 -14.13
C GLN A 156 4.84 -0.75 -13.39
N GLY A 157 5.11 0.49 -13.81
CA GLY A 157 4.54 1.70 -13.25
C GLY A 157 5.11 2.08 -11.89
N PHE A 158 6.38 1.80 -11.62
CA PHE A 158 7.00 2.28 -10.38
C PHE A 158 8.47 2.66 -10.56
N GLN A 159 9.00 3.41 -9.60
CA GLN A 159 10.43 3.71 -9.50
C GLN A 159 10.92 3.49 -8.07
N VAL A 160 12.20 3.19 -7.92
CA VAL A 160 12.88 3.11 -6.63
C VAL A 160 13.92 4.22 -6.55
N ASN A 161 13.79 5.06 -5.53
CA ASN A 161 14.75 6.11 -5.19
C ASN A 161 15.57 5.64 -3.99
N TYR A 162 16.83 5.25 -4.22
CA TYR A 162 17.79 4.90 -3.18
C TYR A 162 18.66 6.13 -2.88
N LEU A 163 18.55 6.69 -1.68
CA LEU A 163 19.23 7.92 -1.24
C LEU A 163 20.20 7.61 -0.08
N GLY A 164 21.09 6.65 -0.30
CA GLY A 164 22.08 6.18 0.67
C GLY A 164 21.47 5.33 1.79
N LYS A 165 20.72 5.93 2.71
CA LYS A 165 20.05 5.19 3.81
C LYS A 165 18.54 5.11 3.66
N ASP A 166 17.99 5.96 2.81
CA ASP A 166 16.55 6.11 2.61
C ASP A 166 16.18 5.50 1.26
N VAL A 167 15.32 4.49 1.29
CA VAL A 167 14.76 3.87 0.09
C VAL A 167 13.30 4.28 -0.01
N ASN A 168 12.92 4.86 -1.13
CA ASN A 168 11.54 5.23 -1.44
C ASN A 168 11.10 4.49 -2.70
N ILE A 169 9.84 4.07 -2.73
CA ILE A 169 9.20 3.49 -3.90
C ILE A 169 7.99 4.35 -4.22
N GLU A 170 7.89 4.75 -5.47
CA GLU A 170 6.79 5.55 -6.00
C GLU A 170 6.08 4.74 -7.10
N PHE A 171 4.78 4.56 -6.94
CA PHE A 171 3.92 3.87 -7.90
C PHE A 171 3.06 4.91 -8.62
N ALA A 172 3.07 4.88 -9.95
CA ALA A 172 2.28 5.72 -10.82
C ALA A 172 1.73 4.88 -11.98
N GLN A 173 0.90 5.47 -12.85
CA GLN A 173 0.42 4.74 -14.04
C GLN A 173 1.61 4.29 -14.90
N PRO A 174 1.63 3.02 -15.39
CA PRO A 174 2.64 2.54 -16.32
C PRO A 174 2.76 3.41 -17.57
N ARG A 175 3.96 3.48 -18.16
CA ARG A 175 4.28 4.28 -19.35
C ARG A 175 4.76 3.44 -20.53
#